data_AF-A0A2V9ZSI9-F1
#
_entry.id   AF-A0A2V9ZSI9-F1
#
_cell.length_a   1.000
_cell.length_b   1.000
_cell.length_c   1.000
_cell.angle_alpha   90.00
_cell.angle_beta   90.00
_cell.angle_gamma   90.00
#
_symmetry.space_group_name_H-M   'P 1'
#
loop_
_entity.id
_entity.type
_entity.pdbx_description
1 polymer ?
#
loop_
_entity_poly.entity_id
_entity_poly.type
_entity_poly.pdbx_seq_one_letter_code
_entity_poly.pdbx_strand_id
1 'polypeptide(L)'
;MATSQVVDIEGKHLKLSNLDKVLYPAGFTKGQVLDYYVRISPVLLPHLKDRPVTMKRYPEGVDHEFFFEKNAPMHRPDWVKTAPIWSYGNNRNVNYILANDLPTLVWVANLASLELHPSLSLAKKIESPTMIVFDLDPGPPANIVQCAQVGLWVREIFHHFGLESFPKTSGSKGLQIYVPLNTPTSYGQTKPFAHALARLLEQEHRDLIVSDMKKALRINKVFVDWSQNDEHKTTIAVYSLRARERPTVSTPVTWEEVERTLRKKDPSLLVFEAPQVLERVDKLGDLFEPVLKLKQKLPDLGKLAAAAPEPEAVEIAAQAEIRGNSRPKTKASSARKKASKSSRQSAPPGKKRRRI
;
A
#
# COMPACT_ATOMS: atom_id res chain seq x y z
N MET A 1 17.82 27.00 -26.34
CA MET A 1 17.86 27.36 -24.90
C MET A 1 16.56 26.92 -24.29
N ALA A 2 16.58 26.34 -23.08
CA ALA A 2 15.34 26.04 -22.37
C ALA A 2 14.56 27.34 -22.15
N THR A 3 13.37 27.46 -22.75
CA THR A 3 12.44 28.55 -22.47
C THR A 3 12.01 28.44 -21.02
N SER A 4 12.21 29.53 -20.27
CA SER A 4 11.68 29.67 -18.93
C SER A 4 10.71 30.83 -18.90
N GLN A 5 9.57 30.62 -18.27
CA GLN A 5 8.55 31.65 -18.07
C GLN A 5 8.32 31.85 -16.59
N VAL A 6 8.07 33.10 -16.20
CA VAL A 6 7.63 33.43 -14.84
C VAL A 6 6.11 33.53 -14.89
N VAL A 7 5.43 32.78 -14.02
CA VAL A 7 3.98 32.81 -13.88
C VAL A 7 3.61 33.33 -12.49
N ASP A 8 2.53 34.10 -12.41
CA ASP A 8 1.88 34.41 -11.14
C ASP A 8 0.82 33.35 -10.84
N ILE A 9 0.89 32.78 -9.64
CA ILE A 9 -0.10 31.84 -9.11
C ILE A 9 -0.48 32.34 -7.73
N GLU A 10 -1.70 32.83 -7.57
CA GLU A 10 -2.22 33.36 -6.30
C GLU A 10 -1.28 34.40 -5.65
N GLY A 11 -0.68 35.30 -6.46
CA GLY A 11 0.26 36.32 -5.99
C GLY A 11 1.67 35.81 -5.68
N LYS A 12 2.00 34.57 -6.05
CA LYS A 12 3.34 33.99 -5.96
C LYS A 12 3.94 33.84 -7.35
N HIS A 13 5.16 34.34 -7.51
CA HIS A 13 5.89 34.26 -8.77
C HIS A 13 6.70 32.95 -8.82
N LEU A 14 6.43 32.12 -9.83
CA LEU A 14 7.13 30.86 -10.06
C LEU A 14 7.84 30.88 -11.41
N LYS A 15 9.14 30.55 -11.42
CA LYS A 15 9.88 30.27 -12.66
C LYS A 15 9.63 28.83 -13.10
N LEU A 16 8.86 28.67 -14.16
CA LEU A 16 8.67 27.39 -14.83
C LEU A 16 9.68 27.25 -15.97
N SER A 17 10.23 26.06 -16.14
CA SER A 17 11.23 25.76 -17.17
C SER A 17 11.04 24.35 -17.71
N ASN A 18 11.55 24.11 -18.92
CA ASN A 18 11.57 22.79 -19.56
C ASN A 18 10.17 22.18 -19.70
N LEU A 19 9.17 22.99 -20.08
CA LEU A 19 7.78 22.53 -20.15
C LEU A 19 7.57 21.41 -21.17
N ASP A 20 8.27 21.47 -22.30
CA ASP A 20 8.20 20.45 -23.35
C ASP A 20 9.03 19.20 -23.03
N LYS A 21 9.72 19.16 -21.89
CA LYS A 21 10.50 17.98 -21.48
C LYS A 21 9.56 16.82 -21.25
N VAL A 22 9.75 15.74 -22.02
CA VAL A 22 9.06 14.47 -21.83
C VAL A 22 9.53 13.84 -20.51
N LEU A 23 8.59 13.57 -19.60
CA LEU A 23 8.87 12.91 -18.32
C LEU A 23 8.39 11.45 -18.32
N TYR A 24 7.51 11.07 -19.25
CA TYR A 24 6.97 9.71 -19.38
C TYR A 24 7.21 9.16 -20.80
N PRO A 25 7.52 7.86 -20.96
CA PRO A 25 7.65 7.19 -22.26
C PRO A 25 6.48 7.43 -23.20
N ALA A 26 5.26 7.53 -22.65
CA ALA A 26 4.04 7.83 -23.38
C ALA A 26 3.99 9.24 -24.00
N GLY A 27 5.07 10.02 -23.94
CA GLY A 27 5.14 11.40 -24.45
C GLY A 27 4.56 12.45 -23.49
N PHE A 28 4.25 12.08 -22.24
CA PHE A 28 3.67 13.01 -21.27
C PHE A 28 4.75 13.96 -20.74
N THR A 29 4.54 15.26 -20.95
CA THR A 29 5.53 16.31 -20.71
C THR A 29 5.42 16.92 -19.32
N LYS A 30 6.46 17.64 -18.89
CA LYS A 30 6.46 18.44 -17.66
C LYS A 30 5.33 19.47 -17.64
N GLY A 31 5.04 20.11 -18.77
CA GLY A 31 3.90 21.03 -18.92
C GLY A 31 2.57 20.34 -18.62
N GLN A 32 2.36 19.13 -19.12
CA GLN A 32 1.15 18.34 -18.84
C GLN A 32 1.09 17.83 -17.40
N VAL A 33 2.22 17.53 -16.77
CA VAL A 33 2.28 17.25 -15.32
C VAL A 33 1.82 18.45 -14.51
N LEU A 34 2.28 19.65 -14.86
CA LEU A 34 1.88 20.90 -14.21
C LEU A 34 0.40 21.18 -14.42
N ASP A 35 -0.10 21.06 -15.66
CA ASP A 35 -1.53 21.21 -15.99
C ASP A 35 -2.41 20.26 -15.16
N TYR A 36 -2.02 18.98 -15.09
CA TYR A 36 -2.72 17.99 -14.27
C TYR A 36 -2.81 18.43 -12.80
N TYR A 37 -1.68 18.80 -12.19
CA TYR A 37 -1.66 19.18 -10.79
C TYR A 37 -2.42 20.49 -10.51
N VAL A 38 -2.41 21.44 -11.44
CA VAL A 38 -3.24 22.66 -11.33
C VAL A 38 -4.72 22.29 -11.34
N ARG A 39 -5.16 21.50 -12.31
CA ARG A 39 -6.59 21.17 -12.51
C ARG A 39 -7.13 20.24 -11.42
N ILE A 40 -6.33 19.32 -10.91
CA ILE A 40 -6.74 18.40 -9.83
C ILE A 40 -6.62 19.02 -8.44
N SER A 41 -5.95 20.18 -8.32
CA SER A 41 -5.67 20.83 -7.03
C SER A 41 -6.88 21.06 -6.12
N PRO A 42 -8.11 21.39 -6.62
CA PRO A 42 -9.23 21.66 -5.74
C PRO A 42 -9.62 20.46 -4.87
N VAL A 43 -9.47 19.24 -5.40
CA VAL A 43 -9.72 18.00 -4.66
C VAL A 43 -8.46 17.42 -4.03
N LEU A 44 -7.27 17.60 -4.62
CA LEU A 44 -6.02 17.07 -4.07
C LEU A 44 -5.52 17.83 -2.83
N LEU A 45 -5.54 19.17 -2.84
CA LEU A 45 -4.98 19.98 -1.76
C LEU A 45 -5.58 19.70 -0.37
N PRO A 46 -6.91 19.49 -0.22
CA PRO A 46 -7.48 19.04 1.05
C PRO A 46 -6.83 17.77 1.63
N HIS A 47 -6.40 16.83 0.78
CA HIS A 47 -5.73 15.60 1.20
C HIS A 47 -4.27 15.79 1.56
N LEU A 48 -3.61 16.84 1.08
CA LEU A 48 -2.22 17.19 1.41
C LEU A 48 -2.10 18.17 2.58
N LYS A 49 -3.17 18.92 2.87
CA LYS A 49 -3.17 20.04 3.81
C LYS A 49 -2.65 19.63 5.19
N ASP A 50 -1.63 20.36 5.63
CA ASP A 50 -0.91 20.20 6.89
C ASP A 50 -0.29 18.81 7.12
N ARG A 51 -0.12 18.01 6.06
CA ARG A 51 0.59 16.73 6.09
C ARG A 51 2.03 16.92 5.63
N PRO A 52 3.02 16.45 6.40
CA PRO A 52 4.38 16.26 5.92
C PRO A 52 4.41 15.40 4.65
N VAL A 53 4.91 15.95 3.55
CA VAL A 53 4.99 15.25 2.26
C VAL A 53 6.42 14.80 2.00
N THR A 54 6.60 13.50 1.74
CA THR A 54 7.79 12.98 1.06
C THR A 54 7.59 13.08 -0.45
N MET A 55 8.52 13.73 -1.13
CA MET A 55 8.49 13.86 -2.59
C MET A 55 9.33 12.73 -3.23
N LYS A 56 8.81 12.11 -4.29
CA LYS A 56 9.63 11.24 -5.14
C LYS A 56 9.87 11.93 -6.48
N ARG A 57 11.13 12.29 -6.73
CA ARG A 57 11.52 13.18 -7.81
C ARG A 57 12.14 12.42 -8.97
N TYR A 58 11.76 12.85 -10.17
CA TYR A 58 12.18 12.30 -11.46
C TYR A 58 12.64 13.42 -12.40
N PRO A 59 13.74 14.15 -12.07
CA PRO A 59 14.16 15.32 -12.84
C PRO A 59 14.37 15.04 -14.33
N GLU A 60 14.84 13.84 -14.65
CA GLU A 60 15.12 13.38 -16.01
C GLU A 60 14.00 12.52 -16.62
N GLY A 61 12.89 12.30 -15.90
CA GLY A 61 11.79 11.43 -16.34
C GLY A 61 11.80 10.06 -15.66
N VAL A 62 10.73 9.28 -15.86
CA VAL A 62 10.45 8.04 -15.13
C VAL A 62 11.38 6.87 -15.45
N ASP A 63 12.06 6.90 -16.60
CA ASP A 63 13.03 5.86 -17.03
C ASP A 63 14.44 6.10 -16.47
N HIS A 64 14.64 7.20 -15.76
CA HIS A 64 15.93 7.58 -15.17
C HIS A 64 15.94 7.41 -13.66
N GLU A 65 17.09 7.68 -13.04
CA GLU A 65 17.23 7.64 -11.59
C GLU A 65 16.26 8.61 -10.91
N PHE A 66 15.66 8.11 -9.83
CA PHE A 66 14.79 8.88 -8.96
C PHE A 66 15.38 8.96 -7.57
N PHE A 67 14.91 9.92 -6.79
CA PHE A 67 15.24 9.99 -5.37
C PHE A 67 14.03 10.42 -4.53
N PHE A 68 14.04 9.99 -3.27
CA PHE A 68 13.09 10.44 -2.27
C PHE A 68 13.66 11.65 -1.54
N GLU A 69 12.90 12.72 -1.48
CA GLU A 69 13.25 13.95 -0.80
C GLU A 69 12.26 14.22 0.33
N LYS A 70 12.73 13.97 1.55
CA LYS A 70 11.99 14.23 2.79
C LYS A 70 12.27 15.61 3.35
N ASN A 71 13.55 16.00 3.31
CA ASN A 71 13.98 17.30 3.79
C ASN A 71 13.81 18.34 2.68
N ALA A 72 13.16 19.45 3.01
CA ALA A 72 12.93 20.55 2.09
C ALA A 72 14.26 21.07 1.49
N PRO A 73 14.29 21.34 0.17
CA PRO A 73 15.43 21.97 -0.48
C PRO A 73 15.82 23.29 0.19
N MET A 74 17.12 23.54 0.38
CA MET A 74 17.60 24.77 1.03
C MET A 74 17.21 26.04 0.26
N HIS A 75 17.10 25.96 -1.06
CA HIS A 75 16.76 27.07 -1.96
C HIS A 75 15.25 27.16 -2.26
N ARG A 76 14.39 26.59 -1.40
CA ARG A 76 12.95 26.72 -1.56
C ARG A 76 12.52 28.19 -1.45
N PRO A 77 11.44 28.61 -2.14
CA PRO A 77 10.86 29.93 -1.90
C PRO A 77 10.43 30.10 -0.43
N ASP A 78 10.52 31.31 0.10
CA ASP A 78 10.22 31.61 1.51
C ASP A 78 8.77 31.29 1.88
N TRP A 79 7.86 31.42 0.93
CA TRP A 79 6.43 31.15 1.10
C TRP A 79 6.09 29.66 1.16
N VAL A 80 7.00 28.75 0.78
CA VAL A 80 6.79 27.30 0.88
C VAL A 80 6.91 26.87 2.34
N LYS A 81 5.80 26.49 2.98
CA LYS A 81 5.81 26.13 4.40
C LYS A 81 6.47 24.77 4.64
N THR A 82 7.10 24.63 5.81
CA THR A 82 7.71 23.38 6.26
C THR A 82 7.32 23.03 7.69
N ALA A 83 7.33 21.74 8.01
CA ALA A 83 7.18 21.23 9.37
C ALA A 83 8.47 20.50 9.81
N PRO A 84 9.12 20.93 10.91
CA PRO A 84 10.24 20.17 11.48
C PRO A 84 9.71 18.93 12.20
N ILE A 85 10.15 17.76 11.76
CA ILE A 85 9.80 16.47 12.39
C ILE A 85 11.10 15.81 12.85
N TRP A 86 11.15 15.41 14.12
CA TRP A 86 12.33 14.74 14.68
C TRP A 86 12.55 13.39 14.01
N SER A 87 13.75 13.15 13.51
CA SER A 87 14.15 11.87 12.93
C SER A 87 15.16 11.19 13.85
N TYR A 88 14.71 10.16 14.57
CA TYR A 88 15.57 9.38 15.46
C TYR A 88 16.79 8.78 14.73
N GLY A 89 16.58 8.23 13.52
CA GLY A 89 17.67 7.64 12.73
C GLY A 89 18.73 8.64 12.27
N ASN A 90 18.39 9.92 12.09
CA ASN A 90 19.34 10.97 11.69
C ASN A 90 19.79 11.86 12.85
N ASN A 91 19.22 11.66 14.04
CA ASN A 91 19.42 12.50 15.23
C ASN A 91 19.28 14.01 14.96
N ARG A 92 18.30 14.40 14.14
CA ARG A 92 18.01 15.79 13.78
C ARG A 92 16.56 15.97 13.33
N ASN A 93 16.11 17.22 13.28
CA ASN A 93 14.87 17.56 12.60
C ASN A 93 15.04 17.46 11.07
N VAL A 94 14.05 16.83 10.44
CA VAL A 94 13.83 16.85 8.99
C VAL A 94 12.69 17.83 8.72
N ASN A 95 12.94 18.82 7.87
CA ASN A 95 11.94 19.83 7.52
C ASN A 95 11.11 19.33 6.33
N TYR A 96 9.95 18.76 6.58
CA TYR A 96 9.07 18.30 5.50
C TYR A 96 8.33 19.46 4.85
N ILE A 97 8.11 19.39 3.54
CA ILE A 97 7.25 20.34 2.82
C ILE A 97 5.78 20.13 3.24
N LEU A 98 5.06 21.24 3.43
CA LEU A 98 3.60 21.26 3.57
C LEU A 98 2.98 21.83 2.30
N ALA A 99 2.48 20.95 1.43
CA ALA A 99 1.83 21.33 0.16
C ALA A 99 0.39 21.81 0.41
N ASN A 100 0.26 22.98 1.04
CA ASN A 100 -1.00 23.50 1.57
C ASN A 100 -1.82 24.33 0.57
N ASP A 101 -1.20 24.76 -0.53
CA ASP A 101 -1.78 25.70 -1.49
C ASP A 101 -1.31 25.39 -2.92
N LEU A 102 -2.00 25.99 -3.89
CA LEU A 102 -1.74 25.78 -5.31
C LEU A 102 -0.31 26.22 -5.70
N PRO A 103 0.22 27.38 -5.28
CA PRO A 103 1.60 27.76 -5.58
C PRO A 103 2.62 26.72 -5.10
N THR A 104 2.45 26.17 -3.89
CA THR A 104 3.36 25.15 -3.35
C THR A 104 3.26 23.86 -4.14
N LEU A 105 2.04 23.42 -4.49
CA LEU A 105 1.84 22.22 -5.29
C LEU A 105 2.48 22.34 -6.68
N VAL A 106 2.30 23.48 -7.36
CA VAL A 106 2.91 23.73 -8.68
C VAL A 106 4.42 23.81 -8.57
N TRP A 107 4.97 24.42 -7.52
CA TRP A 107 6.42 24.42 -7.27
C TRP A 107 6.97 23.01 -7.05
N VAL A 108 6.31 22.19 -6.23
CA VAL A 108 6.67 20.78 -6.01
C VAL A 108 6.64 19.99 -7.32
N ALA A 109 5.60 20.15 -8.14
CA ALA A 109 5.50 19.51 -9.46
C ALA A 109 6.59 20.01 -10.42
N ASN A 110 6.94 21.30 -10.39
CA ASN A 110 8.00 21.89 -11.21
C ASN A 110 9.40 21.34 -10.87
N LEU A 111 9.59 20.84 -9.64
CA LEU A 111 10.79 20.08 -9.23
C LEU A 111 10.82 18.63 -9.75
N ALA A 112 9.86 18.27 -10.62
CA ALA A 112 9.61 16.92 -11.12
C ALA A 112 9.28 15.91 -10.01
N SER A 113 8.61 16.37 -8.95
CA SER A 113 8.05 15.49 -7.91
C SER A 113 6.78 14.81 -8.46
N LEU A 114 6.96 13.71 -9.17
CA LEU A 114 5.84 13.02 -9.82
C LEU A 114 4.98 12.28 -8.80
N GLU A 115 5.57 11.74 -7.74
CA GLU A 115 4.81 11.06 -6.69
C GLU A 115 4.87 11.85 -5.36
N LEU A 116 3.69 12.12 -4.80
CA LEU A 116 3.51 12.79 -3.52
C LEU A 116 3.09 11.77 -2.46
N HIS A 117 3.88 11.66 -1.40
CA HIS A 117 3.65 10.69 -0.33
C HIS A 117 3.45 11.40 1.01
N PRO A 118 2.22 11.82 1.37
CA PRO A 118 1.92 12.38 2.68
C PRO A 118 2.00 11.35 3.81
N SER A 119 2.20 11.84 5.04
CA SER A 119 2.00 11.05 6.25
C SER A 119 0.51 10.80 6.54
N LEU A 120 0.20 9.70 7.24
CA LEU A 120 -1.15 9.41 7.72
C LEU A 120 -1.62 10.37 8.82
N SER A 121 -0.70 11.09 9.46
CA SER A 121 -0.95 12.13 10.46
C SER A 121 -0.76 13.54 9.89
N LEU A 122 -1.22 14.55 10.65
CA LEU A 122 -0.92 15.95 10.40
C LEU A 122 0.37 16.34 11.11
N ALA A 123 1.12 17.32 10.58
CA ALA A 123 2.37 17.81 11.14
C ALA A 123 2.27 18.17 12.63
N LYS A 124 1.18 18.84 13.01
CA LYS A 124 0.94 19.30 14.40
C LYS A 124 0.79 18.17 15.43
N LYS A 125 0.46 16.96 14.98
CA LYS A 125 0.24 15.77 15.82
C LYS A 125 0.77 14.55 15.08
N ILE A 126 2.07 14.54 14.82
CA ILE A 126 2.71 13.54 13.95
C ILE A 126 2.49 12.10 14.45
N GLU A 127 2.40 11.88 15.76
CA GLU A 127 2.21 10.56 16.38
C GLU A 127 0.75 10.05 16.34
N SER A 128 -0.19 10.92 15.95
CA SER A 128 -1.63 10.63 15.89
C SER A 128 -2.09 10.55 14.44
N PRO A 129 -2.14 9.35 13.82
CA PRO A 129 -2.68 9.21 12.48
C PRO A 129 -4.14 9.60 12.45
N THR A 130 -4.60 10.13 11.31
CA THR A 130 -6.01 10.47 11.12
C THR A 130 -6.78 9.35 10.41
N MET A 131 -6.11 8.26 10.03
CA MET A 131 -6.66 7.11 9.33
C MET A 131 -5.78 5.87 9.54
N ILE A 132 -6.34 4.68 9.34
CA ILE A 132 -5.61 3.42 9.21
C ILE A 132 -5.69 2.97 7.75
N VAL A 133 -4.61 2.37 7.24
CA VAL A 133 -4.47 1.99 5.82
C VAL A 133 -4.07 0.54 5.67
N PHE A 134 -4.68 -0.13 4.70
CA PHE A 134 -4.27 -1.46 4.24
C PHE A 134 -3.83 -1.33 2.78
N ASP A 135 -2.52 -1.44 2.54
CA ASP A 135 -1.94 -1.41 1.19
C ASP A 135 -1.84 -2.85 0.67
N LEU A 136 -2.64 -3.17 -0.34
CA LEU A 136 -2.80 -4.51 -0.89
C LEU A 136 -1.89 -4.65 -2.12
N ASP A 137 -0.77 -5.33 -1.91
CA ASP A 137 0.31 -5.47 -2.90
C ASP A 137 0.30 -6.87 -3.52
N PRO A 138 -0.06 -7.02 -4.80
CA PRO A 138 -0.09 -8.33 -5.44
C PRO A 138 1.31 -8.77 -5.87
N GLY A 139 1.69 -10.00 -5.51
CA GLY A 139 2.86 -10.67 -6.04
C GLY A 139 2.52 -11.47 -7.30
N PRO A 140 3.21 -11.24 -8.44
CA PRO A 140 2.90 -11.90 -9.70
C PRO A 140 2.79 -13.42 -9.57
N PRO A 141 1.89 -14.06 -10.34
CA PRO A 141 0.94 -13.53 -11.32
C PRO A 141 -0.32 -12.87 -10.72
N ALA A 142 -0.47 -12.82 -9.39
CA ALA A 142 -1.57 -12.07 -8.79
C ALA A 142 -1.49 -10.59 -9.22
N ASN A 143 -2.66 -9.95 -9.28
CA ASN A 143 -2.81 -8.57 -9.70
C ASN A 143 -3.93 -7.88 -8.90
N ILE A 144 -4.39 -6.72 -9.37
CA ILE A 144 -5.42 -5.93 -8.67
C ILE A 144 -6.76 -6.67 -8.53
N VAL A 145 -7.05 -7.70 -9.34
CA VAL A 145 -8.24 -8.55 -9.20
C VAL A 145 -8.21 -9.32 -7.87
N GLN A 146 -7.06 -9.92 -7.50
CA GLN A 146 -6.93 -10.55 -6.18
C GLN A 146 -6.96 -9.48 -5.06
N CYS A 147 -6.38 -8.30 -5.30
CA CYS A 147 -6.48 -7.20 -4.33
C CYS A 147 -7.93 -6.74 -4.12
N ALA A 148 -8.77 -6.76 -5.15
CA ALA A 148 -10.19 -6.45 -5.04
C ALA A 148 -10.91 -7.45 -4.13
N GLN A 149 -10.63 -8.74 -4.27
CA GLN A 149 -11.18 -9.76 -3.35
C GLN A 149 -10.77 -9.50 -1.90
N VAL A 150 -9.48 -9.25 -1.66
CA VAL A 150 -8.99 -8.96 -0.30
C VAL A 150 -9.56 -7.67 0.24
N GLY A 151 -9.69 -6.63 -0.59
CA GLY A 151 -10.28 -5.35 -0.24
C GLY A 151 -11.74 -5.48 0.20
N LEU A 152 -12.52 -6.35 -0.45
CA LEU A 152 -13.90 -6.63 -0.05
C LEU A 152 -13.99 -7.34 1.30
N TRP A 153 -13.06 -8.25 1.62
CA TRP A 153 -12.99 -8.84 2.96
C TRP A 153 -12.63 -7.81 4.02
N VAL A 154 -11.65 -6.93 3.73
CA VAL A 154 -11.31 -5.82 4.64
C VAL A 154 -12.52 -4.92 4.86
N ARG A 155 -13.25 -4.55 3.79
CA ARG A 155 -14.49 -3.76 3.88
C ARG A 155 -15.50 -4.44 4.80
N GLU A 156 -15.74 -5.73 4.60
CA GLU A 156 -16.74 -6.48 5.35
C GLU A 156 -16.40 -6.54 6.85
N ILE A 157 -15.12 -6.75 7.19
CA ILE A 157 -14.70 -6.77 8.59
C ILE A 157 -14.92 -5.40 9.25
N PHE A 158 -14.58 -4.30 8.57
CA PHE A 158 -14.85 -2.97 9.10
C PHE A 158 -16.35 -2.67 9.20
N HIS A 159 -17.13 -3.11 8.22
CA HIS A 159 -18.59 -2.98 8.23
C HIS A 159 -19.21 -3.70 9.44
N HIS A 160 -18.73 -4.89 9.80
CA HIS A 160 -19.15 -5.60 11.03
C HIS A 160 -18.87 -4.81 12.32
N PHE A 161 -17.82 -3.97 12.33
CA PHE A 161 -17.53 -3.06 13.44
C PHE A 161 -18.28 -1.72 13.34
N GLY A 162 -19.18 -1.55 12.36
CA GLY A 162 -19.87 -0.29 12.11
C GLY A 162 -18.95 0.81 11.58
N LEU A 163 -17.84 0.43 10.94
CA LEU A 163 -16.85 1.35 10.39
C LEU A 163 -16.90 1.36 8.85
N GLU A 164 -16.88 2.55 8.29
CA GLU A 164 -16.79 2.79 6.86
C GLU A 164 -15.33 2.78 6.37
N SER A 165 -15.13 2.23 5.17
CA SER A 165 -13.83 2.13 4.52
C SER A 165 -13.92 2.58 3.06
N PHE A 166 -12.82 3.15 2.54
CA PHE A 166 -12.77 3.83 1.26
C PHE A 166 -11.63 3.27 0.40
N PRO A 167 -11.92 2.72 -0.79
CA PRO A 167 -10.90 2.13 -1.65
C PRO A 167 -10.32 3.18 -2.61
N LYS A 168 -9.03 3.03 -2.88
CA LYS A 168 -8.36 3.70 -4.00
C LYS A 168 -7.38 2.77 -4.68
N THR A 169 -7.19 2.93 -5.98
CA THR A 169 -6.09 2.28 -6.67
C THR A 169 -4.79 2.91 -6.21
N SER A 170 -3.71 2.14 -6.13
CA SER A 170 -2.38 2.73 -5.90
C SER A 170 -1.88 3.51 -7.13
N GLY A 171 -2.54 3.36 -8.30
CA GLY A 171 -2.04 3.82 -9.60
C GLY A 171 -0.88 2.98 -10.14
N SER A 172 -0.53 1.89 -9.45
CA SER A 172 0.57 0.99 -9.77
C SER A 172 0.01 -0.42 -10.02
N LYS A 173 0.18 -1.37 -9.09
CA LYS A 173 -0.36 -2.74 -9.24
C LYS A 173 -1.47 -3.08 -8.24
N GLY A 174 -1.48 -2.40 -7.09
CA GLY A 174 -2.30 -2.75 -5.94
C GLY A 174 -3.48 -1.82 -5.68
N LEU A 175 -4.25 -2.17 -4.66
CA LEU A 175 -5.40 -1.44 -4.13
C LEU A 175 -5.12 -1.02 -2.69
N GLN A 176 -5.62 0.13 -2.26
CA GLN A 176 -5.46 0.59 -0.89
C GLN A 176 -6.81 0.86 -0.26
N ILE A 177 -7.00 0.40 0.98
CA ILE A 177 -8.23 0.59 1.74
C ILE A 177 -7.93 1.51 2.92
N TYR A 178 -8.69 2.60 3.04
CA TYR A 178 -8.53 3.60 4.08
C TYR A 178 -9.74 3.59 4.98
N VAL A 179 -9.52 3.55 6.30
CA VAL A 179 -10.57 3.74 7.30
C VAL A 179 -10.27 5.05 8.04
N PRO A 180 -11.05 6.11 7.80
CA PRO A 180 -10.82 7.39 8.47
C PRO A 180 -11.14 7.26 9.94
N LEU A 181 -10.25 7.80 10.77
CA LEU A 181 -10.42 7.83 12.22
C LEU A 181 -10.76 9.24 12.66
N ASN A 182 -9.93 10.23 12.31
CA ASN A 182 -10.12 11.65 12.65
C ASN A 182 -10.48 11.92 14.14
N THR A 183 -10.14 10.97 15.02
CA THR A 183 -10.26 11.02 16.48
C THR A 183 -8.88 10.77 17.10
N PRO A 184 -8.65 11.18 18.36
CA PRO A 184 -7.39 10.88 19.05
C PRO A 184 -7.09 9.37 19.01
N THR A 185 -5.93 9.01 18.48
CA THR A 185 -5.38 7.65 18.42
C THR A 185 -3.86 7.75 18.26
N SER A 186 -3.15 6.62 18.28
CA SER A 186 -1.71 6.57 18.06
C SER A 186 -1.32 5.45 17.11
N TYR A 187 -0.13 5.53 16.52
CA TYR A 187 0.44 4.41 15.76
C TYR A 187 0.63 3.15 16.61
N GLY A 188 0.80 3.29 17.92
CA GLY A 188 0.82 2.18 18.86
C GLY A 188 -0.52 1.42 18.94
N GLN A 189 -1.63 2.03 18.51
CA GLN A 189 -2.93 1.37 18.40
C GLN A 189 -3.22 0.90 16.98
N THR A 190 -2.98 1.75 15.98
CA THR A 190 -3.35 1.44 14.58
C THR A 190 -2.47 0.36 13.97
N LYS A 191 -1.17 0.33 14.27
CA LYS A 191 -0.22 -0.66 13.72
C LYS A 191 -0.49 -2.08 14.21
N PRO A 192 -0.62 -2.35 15.52
CA PRO A 192 -0.97 -3.70 15.98
C PRO A 192 -2.35 -4.14 15.49
N PHE A 193 -3.31 -3.21 15.39
CA PHE A 193 -4.63 -3.50 14.83
C PHE A 193 -4.55 -3.97 13.38
N ALA A 194 -3.87 -3.20 12.51
CA ALA A 194 -3.68 -3.58 11.11
C ALA A 194 -2.97 -4.94 10.98
N HIS A 195 -1.96 -5.18 11.81
CA HIS A 195 -1.21 -6.44 11.78
C HIS A 195 -2.06 -7.63 12.24
N ALA A 196 -2.86 -7.48 13.29
CA ALA A 196 -3.78 -8.52 13.75
C ALA A 196 -4.81 -8.88 12.67
N LEU A 197 -5.40 -7.87 12.01
CA LEU A 197 -6.33 -8.08 10.91
C LEU A 197 -5.67 -8.78 9.72
N ALA A 198 -4.45 -8.36 9.34
CA ALA A 198 -3.70 -8.99 8.25
C ALA A 198 -3.41 -10.46 8.54
N ARG A 199 -3.07 -10.81 9.79
CA ARG A 199 -2.84 -12.18 10.22
C ARG A 199 -4.11 -13.02 10.25
N LEU A 200 -5.23 -12.45 10.68
CA LEU A 200 -6.54 -13.12 10.64
C LEU A 200 -6.91 -13.49 9.20
N LEU A 201 -6.84 -12.50 8.29
CA LEU A 201 -7.09 -12.72 6.87
C LEU A 201 -6.14 -13.74 6.25
N GLU A 202 -4.85 -13.71 6.61
CA GLU A 202 -3.90 -14.74 6.18
C GLU A 202 -4.27 -16.13 6.72
N GLN A 203 -4.72 -16.24 7.97
CA GLN A 203 -5.10 -17.53 8.56
C GLN A 203 -6.30 -18.17 7.85
N GLU A 204 -7.31 -17.36 7.49
CA GLU A 204 -8.52 -17.81 6.80
C GLU A 204 -8.29 -18.05 5.30
N HIS A 205 -7.38 -17.29 4.67
CA HIS A 205 -7.16 -17.31 3.23
C HIS A 205 -5.67 -17.48 2.86
N ARG A 206 -5.02 -18.49 3.46
CA ARG A 206 -3.57 -18.75 3.31
C ARG A 206 -3.10 -18.89 1.87
N ASP A 207 -3.95 -19.35 0.97
CA ASP A 207 -3.59 -19.53 -0.45
C ASP A 207 -3.55 -18.22 -1.23
N LEU A 208 -4.21 -17.17 -0.73
CA LEU A 208 -4.36 -15.88 -1.41
C LEU A 208 -3.66 -14.72 -0.70
N ILE A 209 -3.43 -14.81 0.61
CA ILE A 209 -2.93 -13.71 1.43
C ILE A 209 -1.60 -14.09 2.09
N VAL A 210 -0.74 -13.08 2.25
CA VAL A 210 0.43 -13.14 3.13
C VAL A 210 0.55 -11.84 3.94
N SER A 211 0.94 -11.95 5.21
CA SER A 211 1.24 -10.79 6.07
C SER A 211 2.71 -10.67 6.48
N ASP A 212 3.54 -11.68 6.17
CA ASP A 212 5.01 -11.62 6.29
C ASP A 212 5.60 -10.73 5.17
N MET A 213 6.50 -9.83 5.56
CA MET A 213 7.11 -8.86 4.65
C MET A 213 8.03 -9.48 3.60
N LYS A 214 8.49 -10.73 3.76
CA LYS A 214 9.39 -11.41 2.82
C LYS A 214 8.79 -11.49 1.41
N LYS A 215 9.46 -10.84 0.45
CA LYS A 215 9.03 -10.80 -0.96
C LYS A 215 8.84 -12.19 -1.58
N ALA A 216 9.67 -13.16 -1.19
CA ALA A 216 9.59 -14.53 -1.71
C ALA A 216 8.25 -15.22 -1.40
N LEU A 217 7.54 -14.80 -0.35
CA LEU A 217 6.27 -15.39 0.05
C LEU A 217 5.06 -14.80 -0.71
N ARG A 218 5.28 -13.75 -1.51
CA ARG A 218 4.21 -13.02 -2.20
C ARG A 218 3.81 -13.65 -3.53
N ILE A 219 4.59 -14.59 -4.06
CA ILE A 219 4.32 -15.22 -5.36
C ILE A 219 2.90 -15.83 -5.34
N ASN A 220 2.07 -15.49 -6.32
CA ASN A 220 0.64 -15.84 -6.42
C ASN A 220 -0.28 -15.24 -5.34
N LYS A 221 0.22 -14.40 -4.43
CA LYS A 221 -0.54 -13.91 -3.27
C LYS A 221 -0.63 -12.39 -3.23
N VAL A 222 -1.55 -11.88 -2.43
CA VAL A 222 -1.64 -10.48 -2.04
C VAL A 222 -0.97 -10.31 -0.69
N PHE A 223 0.05 -9.45 -0.65
CA PHE A 223 0.62 -8.98 0.59
C PHE A 223 -0.28 -7.88 1.17
N VAL A 224 -0.78 -8.11 2.38
CA VAL A 224 -1.51 -7.08 3.14
C VAL A 224 -0.48 -6.30 3.93
N ASP A 225 -0.03 -5.17 3.38
CA ASP A 225 1.00 -4.35 4.01
C ASP A 225 0.43 -3.50 5.15
N TRP A 226 0.38 -4.11 6.34
CA TRP A 226 0.03 -3.46 7.58
C TRP A 226 1.11 -2.48 8.07
N SER A 227 2.34 -2.57 7.55
CA SER A 227 3.50 -1.80 8.03
C SER A 227 3.45 -0.33 7.63
N GLN A 228 2.53 0.05 6.72
CA GLN A 228 2.29 1.44 6.33
C GLN A 228 1.72 2.30 7.48
N ASN A 229 1.15 1.67 8.51
CA ASN A 229 0.60 2.34 9.69
C ASN A 229 1.71 2.68 10.69
N ASP A 230 2.65 3.51 10.29
CA ASP A 230 3.81 3.88 11.09
C ASP A 230 4.16 5.36 10.87
N GLU A 231 4.64 6.04 11.92
CA GLU A 231 4.98 7.46 11.86
C GLU A 231 6.13 7.80 10.90
N HIS A 232 6.98 6.82 10.58
CA HIS A 232 8.10 7.02 9.66
C HIS A 232 7.76 6.69 8.20
N LYS A 233 6.54 6.23 7.95
CA LYS A 233 6.04 5.82 6.65
C LYS A 233 5.13 6.89 6.05
N THR A 234 5.07 6.85 4.72
CA THR A 234 4.22 7.71 3.92
C THR A 234 3.60 6.86 2.82
N THR A 235 2.35 7.14 2.49
CA THR A 235 1.63 6.43 1.43
C THR A 235 1.39 7.38 0.27
N ILE A 236 1.27 6.85 -0.95
CA ILE A 236 0.95 7.67 -2.12
C ILE A 236 -0.38 8.41 -1.89
N ALA A 237 -0.40 9.73 -2.10
CA ALA A 237 -1.61 10.53 -2.00
C ALA A 237 -2.66 10.07 -3.03
N VAL A 238 -3.94 10.20 -2.68
CA VAL A 238 -5.00 10.25 -3.71
C VAL A 238 -4.66 11.32 -4.72
N TYR A 239 -4.97 11.09 -5.99
CA TYR A 239 -4.72 12.00 -7.11
C TYR A 239 -3.24 12.30 -7.40
N SER A 240 -2.29 11.67 -6.72
CA SER A 240 -0.89 11.75 -7.14
C SER A 240 -0.67 10.92 -8.41
N LEU A 241 0.09 11.48 -9.34
CA LEU A 241 0.65 10.72 -10.45
C LEU A 241 1.57 9.61 -9.92
N ARG A 242 1.74 8.56 -10.72
CA ARG A 242 2.70 7.47 -10.51
C ARG A 242 3.74 7.49 -11.60
N ALA A 243 4.98 7.21 -11.24
CA ALA A 243 6.07 7.14 -12.20
C ALA A 243 6.10 5.74 -12.84
N ARG A 244 5.29 5.56 -13.89
CA ARG A 244 5.21 4.36 -14.73
C ARG A 244 5.37 4.75 -16.19
N GLU A 245 5.26 3.79 -17.11
CA GLU A 245 5.33 4.02 -18.56
C GLU A 245 4.30 5.07 -19.05
N ARG A 246 3.11 5.07 -18.44
CA ARG A 246 2.01 6.02 -18.67
C ARG A 246 1.74 6.82 -17.40
N PRO A 247 1.15 8.03 -17.48
CA PRO A 247 0.87 8.90 -16.33
C PRO A 247 -0.35 8.41 -15.54
N THR A 248 -0.24 7.21 -14.96
CA THR A 248 -1.28 6.62 -14.10
C THR A 248 -1.38 7.35 -12.77
N VAL A 249 -2.53 7.23 -12.11
CA VAL A 249 -2.86 8.00 -10.91
C VAL A 249 -3.35 7.09 -9.79
N SER A 250 -2.97 7.38 -8.55
CA SER A 250 -3.62 6.77 -7.38
C SER A 250 -5.04 7.32 -7.23
N THR A 251 -6.04 6.56 -7.66
CA THR A 251 -7.37 7.09 -7.94
C THR A 251 -8.40 6.54 -6.96
N PRO A 252 -9.15 7.39 -6.23
CA PRO A 252 -10.34 6.96 -5.50
C PRO A 252 -11.35 6.25 -6.40
N VAL A 253 -11.89 5.14 -5.92
CA VAL A 253 -12.88 4.34 -6.66
C VAL A 253 -14.05 3.99 -5.76
N THR A 254 -15.17 3.64 -6.37
CA THR A 254 -16.34 3.13 -5.67
C THR A 254 -16.17 1.65 -5.35
N TRP A 255 -16.90 1.15 -4.35
CA TRP A 255 -16.90 -0.29 -4.05
C TRP A 255 -17.52 -1.10 -5.19
N GLU A 256 -18.50 -0.55 -5.89
CA GLU A 256 -19.12 -1.16 -7.07
C GLU A 256 -18.10 -1.37 -8.20
N GLU A 257 -17.15 -0.44 -8.38
CA GLU A 257 -16.04 -0.61 -9.33
C GLU A 257 -15.07 -1.73 -8.91
N VAL A 258 -14.81 -1.87 -7.60
CA VAL A 258 -14.00 -2.95 -7.04
C VAL A 258 -14.69 -4.30 -7.27
N GLU A 259 -15.98 -4.42 -6.96
CA GLU A 259 -16.79 -5.61 -7.18
C GLU A 259 -16.90 -5.98 -8.67
N ARG A 260 -17.07 -4.98 -9.54
CA ARG A 260 -17.09 -5.18 -10.99
C ARG A 260 -15.78 -5.76 -11.50
N THR A 261 -14.65 -5.25 -10.99
CA THR A 261 -13.31 -5.71 -11.36
C THR A 261 -13.09 -7.17 -10.98
N LEU A 262 -13.49 -7.54 -9.76
CA LEU A 262 -13.45 -8.93 -9.32
C LEU A 262 -14.33 -9.84 -10.19
N ARG A 263 -15.60 -9.45 -10.41
CA ARG A 263 -16.57 -10.23 -11.18
C ARG A 263 -16.14 -10.45 -12.62
N LYS A 264 -15.59 -9.42 -13.27
CA LYS A 264 -15.12 -9.48 -14.66
C LYS A 264 -13.72 -10.08 -14.79
N LYS A 265 -12.98 -10.22 -13.69
CA LYS A 265 -11.58 -10.67 -13.66
C LYS A 265 -10.68 -9.84 -14.59
N ASP A 266 -10.99 -8.56 -14.71
CA ASP A 266 -10.32 -7.65 -15.64
C ASP A 266 -9.56 -6.55 -14.88
N PRO A 267 -8.23 -6.66 -14.76
CA PRO A 267 -7.43 -5.68 -14.02
C PRO A 267 -7.41 -4.29 -14.66
N SER A 268 -7.75 -4.16 -15.95
CA SER A 268 -7.72 -2.88 -16.66
C SER A 268 -8.80 -1.91 -16.17
N LEU A 269 -9.86 -2.42 -15.53
CA LEU A 269 -10.99 -1.62 -15.03
C LEU A 269 -10.64 -0.69 -13.87
N LEU A 270 -9.47 -0.88 -13.24
CA LEU A 270 -8.95 -0.06 -12.14
C LEU A 270 -7.60 0.59 -12.48
N VAL A 271 -7.38 0.90 -13.75
CA VAL A 271 -6.23 1.67 -14.22
C VAL A 271 -6.73 2.99 -14.79
N PHE A 272 -6.25 4.10 -14.23
CA PHE A 272 -6.66 5.45 -14.61
C PHE A 272 -5.44 6.30 -14.88
N GLU A 273 -5.43 6.98 -16.02
CA GLU A 273 -4.44 7.97 -16.41
C GLU A 273 -4.92 9.39 -16.10
N ALA A 274 -3.97 10.34 -16.04
CA ALA A 274 -4.21 11.73 -15.68
C ALA A 274 -5.46 12.37 -16.33
N PRO A 275 -5.69 12.29 -17.66
CA PRO A 275 -6.89 12.86 -18.28
C PRO A 275 -8.18 12.22 -17.79
N GLN A 276 -8.20 10.90 -17.64
CA GLN A 276 -9.38 10.15 -17.18
C GLN A 276 -9.73 10.50 -15.73
N VAL A 277 -8.73 10.77 -14.88
CA VAL A 277 -8.97 11.19 -13.50
C VAL A 277 -9.58 12.59 -13.44
N LEU A 278 -9.15 13.51 -14.29
CA LEU A 278 -9.75 14.84 -14.38
C LEU A 278 -11.24 14.75 -14.78
N GLU A 279 -11.55 13.98 -15.84
CA GLU A 279 -12.93 13.73 -16.26
C GLU A 279 -13.77 13.07 -15.15
N ARG A 280 -13.18 12.13 -14.40
CA ARG A 280 -13.85 11.47 -13.28
C ARG A 280 -14.17 12.45 -12.16
N VAL A 281 -13.24 13.34 -11.81
CA VAL A 281 -13.46 14.34 -10.75
C VAL A 281 -14.51 15.36 -11.18
N ASP A 282 -14.50 15.80 -12.44
CA ASP A 282 -15.52 16.70 -12.98
C ASP A 282 -16.93 16.07 -12.89
N LYS A 283 -17.03 14.74 -13.08
CA LYS A 283 -18.31 14.02 -13.05
C LYS A 283 -18.76 13.57 -11.66
N LEU A 284 -17.84 13.09 -10.83
CA LEU A 284 -18.15 12.38 -9.58
C LEU A 284 -17.77 13.18 -8.32
N GLY A 285 -17.02 14.28 -8.48
CA GLY A 285 -16.41 14.99 -7.37
C GLY A 285 -15.30 14.18 -6.68
N ASP A 286 -15.00 14.55 -5.44
CA ASP A 286 -14.02 13.86 -4.60
C ASP A 286 -14.66 12.68 -3.86
N LEU A 287 -14.55 11.47 -4.43
CA LEU A 287 -15.01 10.23 -3.80
C LEU A 287 -14.29 9.92 -2.47
N PHE A 288 -13.15 10.56 -2.21
CA PHE A 288 -12.35 10.34 -1.01
C PHE A 288 -12.54 11.43 0.05
N GLU A 289 -13.36 12.46 -0.23
CA GLU A 289 -13.66 13.55 0.70
C GLU A 289 -14.11 13.05 2.09
N PRO A 290 -14.93 11.98 2.21
CA PRO A 290 -15.31 11.44 3.52
C PRO A 290 -14.12 11.04 4.39
N VAL A 291 -12.98 10.64 3.81
CA VAL A 291 -11.77 10.27 4.57
C VAL A 291 -11.22 11.44 5.38
N LEU A 292 -11.45 12.68 4.93
CA LEU A 292 -11.02 13.89 5.62
C LEU A 292 -11.96 14.29 6.76
N LYS A 293 -13.23 13.87 6.70
CA LYS A 293 -14.31 14.40 7.55
C LYS A 293 -14.83 13.38 8.56
N LEU A 294 -14.98 12.12 8.15
CA LEU A 294 -15.64 11.10 8.95
C LEU A 294 -14.82 10.78 10.20
N LYS A 295 -15.47 10.80 11.36
CA LYS A 295 -14.83 10.50 12.64
C LYS A 295 -15.28 9.12 13.11
N GLN A 296 -14.34 8.20 13.23
CA GLN A 296 -14.59 6.83 13.63
C GLN A 296 -13.55 6.37 14.65
N LYS A 297 -13.93 5.47 15.53
CA LYS A 297 -13.03 4.91 16.55
C LYS A 297 -12.81 3.44 16.27
N LEU A 298 -11.55 3.02 16.26
CA LEU A 298 -11.23 1.60 16.19
C LEU A 298 -11.81 0.87 17.41
N PRO A 299 -12.29 -0.37 17.24
CA PRO A 299 -12.74 -1.16 18.35
C PRO A 299 -11.54 -1.56 19.22
N ASP A 300 -11.81 -1.73 20.51
CA ASP A 300 -10.80 -2.15 21.48
C ASP A 300 -10.57 -3.66 21.33
N LEU A 301 -9.44 -4.04 20.73
CA LEU A 301 -9.07 -5.45 20.54
C LEU A 301 -8.96 -6.23 21.85
N GLY A 302 -8.55 -5.57 22.95
CA GLY A 302 -8.49 -6.22 24.27
C GLY A 302 -9.87 -6.60 24.77
N LYS A 303 -10.87 -5.74 24.54
CA LYS A 303 -12.27 -6.03 24.86
C LYS A 303 -12.89 -7.06 23.93
N LEU A 304 -12.56 -7.02 22.63
CA LEU A 304 -13.04 -8.00 21.67
C LEU A 304 -12.50 -9.41 21.98
N ALA A 305 -11.23 -9.54 22.32
CA ALA A 305 -10.64 -10.81 22.72
C ALA A 305 -11.25 -11.35 24.04
N ALA A 306 -11.58 -10.47 24.99
CA ALA A 306 -12.24 -10.85 26.24
C ALA A 306 -13.74 -11.20 26.08
N ALA A 307 -14.37 -10.73 25.00
CA ALA A 307 -15.79 -10.99 24.70
C ALA A 307 -15.99 -12.15 23.71
N ALA A 308 -14.91 -12.69 23.13
CA ALA A 308 -14.98 -13.84 22.24
C ALA A 308 -15.35 -15.10 23.06
N PRO A 309 -16.38 -15.86 22.65
CA PRO A 309 -16.66 -17.14 23.30
C PRO A 309 -15.43 -18.05 23.15
N GLU A 310 -15.06 -18.74 24.24
CA GLU A 310 -14.04 -19.80 24.21
C GLU A 310 -14.39 -20.78 23.08
N PRO A 311 -13.43 -21.21 22.25
CA PRO A 311 -13.71 -22.20 21.22
C PRO A 311 -14.26 -23.47 21.89
N GLU A 312 -15.48 -23.86 21.55
CA GLU A 312 -16.07 -25.11 22.03
C GLU A 312 -15.11 -26.25 21.71
N ALA A 313 -14.58 -26.88 22.76
CA ALA A 313 -13.78 -28.08 22.63
C ALA A 313 -14.65 -29.17 22.02
N VAL A 314 -14.40 -29.50 20.75
CA VAL A 314 -15.02 -30.66 20.12
C VAL A 314 -14.41 -31.90 20.77
N GLU A 315 -15.12 -32.48 21.75
CA GLU A 315 -14.81 -33.79 22.30
C GLU A 315 -15.02 -34.85 21.20
N ILE A 316 -13.93 -35.29 20.58
CA ILE A 316 -13.95 -36.49 19.74
C ILE A 316 -13.93 -37.71 20.67
N ALA A 317 -15.12 -38.20 21.03
CA ALA A 317 -15.29 -39.47 21.71
C ALA A 317 -14.93 -40.63 20.75
N ALA A 318 -13.74 -41.19 20.90
CA ALA A 318 -13.37 -42.45 20.25
C ALA A 318 -14.03 -43.63 20.99
N GLN A 319 -15.12 -44.17 20.44
CA GLN A 319 -15.65 -45.47 20.85
C GLN A 319 -14.93 -46.57 20.06
N ALA A 320 -13.98 -47.25 20.72
CA ALA A 320 -13.50 -48.55 20.28
C ALA A 320 -14.22 -49.63 21.10
N GLU A 321 -15.26 -50.23 20.52
CA GLU A 321 -15.95 -51.36 21.10
C GLU A 321 -15.05 -52.60 21.12
N ILE A 322 -14.86 -53.14 22.32
CA ILE A 322 -14.37 -54.49 22.57
C ILE A 322 -15.55 -55.45 22.33
N ARG A 323 -15.46 -56.28 21.28
CA ARG A 323 -16.16 -57.58 21.24
C ARG A 323 -15.23 -58.64 20.65
N GLY A 324 -14.81 -59.57 21.51
CA GLY A 324 -14.19 -60.82 21.09
C GLY A 324 -15.23 -61.76 20.48
N ASN A 325 -14.81 -62.65 19.58
CA ASN A 325 -14.77 -64.08 19.87
C ASN A 325 -14.04 -64.89 18.77
N SER A 326 -13.45 -66.01 19.21
CA SER A 326 -13.22 -67.29 18.49
C SER A 326 -12.31 -67.40 17.25
N ARG A 327 -11.27 -68.23 17.44
CA ARG A 327 -10.41 -68.91 16.43
C ARG A 327 -11.20 -69.79 15.44
N PRO A 328 -10.58 -70.21 14.32
CA PRO A 328 -9.98 -71.56 14.28
C PRO A 328 -8.53 -71.63 13.74
N LYS A 329 -7.90 -72.77 14.02
CA LYS A 329 -6.51 -73.18 13.73
C LYS A 329 -6.31 -73.68 12.28
N THR A 330 -5.11 -73.47 11.72
CA THR A 330 -4.30 -74.43 10.90
C THR A 330 -2.91 -73.79 10.61
N LYS A 331 -1.82 -74.26 11.24
CA LYS A 331 -0.82 -75.29 10.85
C LYS A 331 0.28 -74.86 9.84
N ALA A 332 1.53 -74.99 10.32
CA ALA A 332 2.81 -75.26 9.61
C ALA A 332 3.42 -74.13 8.74
N SER A 333 4.73 -73.86 8.67
CA SER A 333 5.97 -74.50 9.17
C SER A 333 7.18 -73.57 8.90
N SER A 334 8.26 -73.72 9.70
CA SER A 334 9.72 -73.67 9.35
C SER A 334 10.25 -72.63 8.31
N ALA A 335 11.42 -72.00 8.39
CA ALA A 335 12.62 -72.10 9.22
C ALA A 335 13.61 -70.98 8.78
N ARG A 336 14.46 -70.53 9.70
CA ARG A 336 15.90 -70.18 9.57
C ARG A 336 16.48 -69.95 8.15
N LYS A 337 17.18 -68.83 7.89
CA LYS A 337 18.66 -68.66 8.01
C LYS A 337 19.17 -67.28 7.52
N LYS A 338 20.42 -67.02 7.88
CA LYS A 338 21.24 -65.79 7.86
C LYS A 338 21.85 -65.41 6.48
N ALA A 339 22.12 -64.10 6.35
CA ALA A 339 23.33 -63.38 5.87
C ALA A 339 23.88 -63.47 4.42
N SER A 340 24.18 -62.31 3.83
CA SER A 340 25.52 -61.81 3.38
C SER A 340 25.35 -60.64 2.37
N LYS A 341 25.86 -59.43 2.66
CA LYS A 341 27.09 -58.76 2.16
C LYS A 341 27.19 -58.50 0.64
N SER A 342 27.30 -57.21 0.27
CA SER A 342 28.12 -56.64 -0.84
C SER A 342 27.80 -55.12 -0.95
N SER A 343 28.62 -54.18 -0.43
CA SER A 343 29.83 -53.55 -1.00
C SER A 343 29.67 -52.81 -2.35
N ARG A 344 29.84 -51.47 -2.32
CA ARG A 344 30.65 -50.61 -3.24
C ARG A 344 30.34 -49.13 -2.94
N GLN A 345 31.25 -48.42 -2.29
CA GLN A 345 32.35 -47.59 -2.83
C GLN A 345 31.92 -46.18 -3.25
N SER A 346 32.61 -45.21 -2.66
CA SER A 346 32.37 -43.78 -2.63
C SER A 346 33.56 -42.98 -3.20
N ALA A 347 33.25 -41.75 -3.63
CA ALA A 347 34.12 -40.59 -3.91
C ALA A 347 34.62 -40.42 -5.37
N PRO A 348 35.01 -39.20 -5.84
CA PRO A 348 35.12 -37.89 -5.13
C PRO A 348 34.51 -36.65 -5.89
N PRO A 349 34.58 -35.42 -5.34
CA PRO A 349 33.90 -34.23 -5.86
C PRO A 349 34.78 -33.35 -6.79
N GLY A 350 34.14 -32.72 -7.77
CA GLY A 350 34.76 -31.79 -8.73
C GLY A 350 34.76 -30.32 -8.28
N LYS A 351 35.89 -29.65 -8.48
CA LYS A 351 36.20 -28.25 -8.14
C LYS A 351 35.68 -27.23 -9.19
N LYS A 352 35.33 -26.05 -8.67
CA LYS A 352 35.59 -24.66 -9.16
C LYS A 352 35.44 -24.34 -10.66
N ARG A 353 34.59 -23.33 -10.95
CA ARG A 353 34.92 -22.25 -11.90
C ARG A 353 34.53 -20.88 -11.34
N ARG A 354 35.56 -20.05 -11.15
CA ARG A 354 35.50 -18.58 -11.19
C ARG A 354 35.67 -18.16 -12.66
N ARG A 355 34.98 -17.12 -13.11
CA ARG A 355 35.57 -15.98 -13.83
C ARG A 355 34.52 -14.93 -14.21
N ILE A 356 34.94 -13.68 -13.95
CA ILE A 356 34.66 -12.40 -14.63
C ILE A 356 33.25 -11.84 -14.47
#